data_AF-A0A9D4RH55-F1
#
_entry.id   AF-A0A9D4RH55-F1
#
_cell.length_a   1.000
_cell.length_b   1.000
_cell.length_c   1.000
_cell.angle_alpha   90.00
_cell.angle_beta   90.00
_cell.angle_gamma   90.00
#
_symmetry.space_group_name_H-M   'P 1'
#
loop_
_entity.id
_entity.type
_entity.pdbx_description
1 polymer ?
#
loop_
_entity_poly.entity_id
_entity_poly.type
_entity_poly.pdbx_seq_one_letter_code
_entity_poly.pdbx_strand_id
1 'polypeptide(L)'
;MDGWMDGWMDGWMDGWIGWMDGWMDGWMDGWMDGWMDEWMDGWMDGWMDGWMDGWMDGWMDGLMDGWMDGWMDGWMDGWMDGWMDG
;
A
#
# COMPACT_ATOMS: atom_id res chain seq x y z
N MET A 1 53.30 36.00 -3.54
CA MET A 1 52.15 36.50 -2.74
C MET A 1 50.93 35.59 -2.99
N ASP A 2 51.18 34.32 -3.33
CA ASP A 2 50.30 33.62 -4.26
C ASP A 2 49.56 32.50 -3.54
N GLY A 3 50.23 31.82 -2.59
CA GLY A 3 49.62 30.77 -1.78
C GLY A 3 48.51 31.21 -0.81
N TRP A 4 48.36 32.51 -0.52
CA TRP A 4 47.25 33.01 0.31
C TRP A 4 45.96 33.21 -0.50
N MET A 5 46.08 33.61 -1.76
CA MET A 5 44.93 33.67 -2.68
C MET A 5 44.51 32.26 -3.09
N ASP A 6 45.46 31.37 -3.35
CA ASP A 6 45.19 29.97 -3.69
C ASP A 6 44.45 29.25 -2.55
N GLY A 7 44.96 29.32 -1.32
CA GLY A 7 44.29 28.69 -0.17
C GLY A 7 42.92 29.27 0.19
N TRP A 8 42.68 30.55 -0.15
CA TRP A 8 41.36 31.16 0.04
C TRP A 8 40.36 30.72 -1.04
N MET A 9 40.79 30.61 -2.30
CA MET A 9 39.98 30.06 -3.39
C MET A 9 39.63 28.59 -3.14
N ASP A 10 40.60 27.78 -2.72
CA ASP A 10 40.42 26.35 -2.45
C ASP A 10 39.40 26.13 -1.32
N GLY A 11 39.56 26.82 -0.19
CA GLY A 11 38.62 26.70 0.93
C GLY A 11 37.20 27.19 0.60
N TRP A 12 37.08 28.18 -0.30
CA TRP A 12 35.78 28.66 -0.75
C TRP A 12 35.12 27.69 -1.72
N MET A 13 35.88 27.08 -2.65
CA MET A 13 35.38 26.04 -3.54
C MET A 13 34.96 24.79 -2.77
N ASP A 14 35.77 24.33 -1.81
CA ASP A 14 35.48 23.15 -0.98
C ASP A 14 34.19 23.35 -0.17
N GLY A 15 34.00 24.55 0.41
CA GLY A 15 32.78 24.87 1.14
C GLY A 15 31.54 24.94 0.25
N TRP A 16 31.71 25.40 -1.00
CA TRP A 16 30.63 25.49 -1.96
C TRP A 16 30.21 24.11 -2.49
N ILE A 17 31.19 23.25 -2.77
CA ILE A 17 30.97 21.84 -3.15
C ILE A 17 30.26 21.10 -2.01
N GLY A 18 30.76 21.22 -0.78
CA GLY A 18 30.13 20.55 0.38
C GLY A 18 28.70 21.01 0.66
N TRP A 19 28.39 22.29 0.40
CA TRP A 19 27.01 22.78 0.48
C TRP A 19 26.13 22.22 -0.64
N MET A 20 26.66 22.14 -1.86
CA MET A 20 25.94 21.60 -3.01
C MET A 20 25.66 20.10 -2.85
N ASP A 21 26.63 19.33 -2.37
CA ASP A 21 26.50 17.90 -2.07
C ASP A 21 25.46 17.67 -0.97
N GLY A 22 25.55 18.40 0.15
CA GLY A 22 24.58 18.25 1.23
C GLY A 22 23.15 18.66 0.85
N TRP A 23 23.00 19.64 -0.06
CA TRP A 23 21.69 20.00 -0.60
C TRP A 23 21.16 18.94 -1.57
N MET A 24 22.03 18.39 -2.42
CA MET A 24 21.64 17.37 -3.39
C MET A 24 21.27 16.06 -2.70
N ASP A 25 22.07 15.62 -1.72
CA ASP A 25 21.80 14.44 -0.90
C ASP A 25 20.51 14.61 -0.10
N GLY A 26 20.34 15.73 0.62
CA GLY A 26 19.13 15.95 1.42
C GLY A 26 17.86 16.07 0.60
N TRP A 27 17.94 16.64 -0.61
CA TRP A 27 16.80 16.71 -1.52
C TRP A 27 16.50 15.36 -2.17
N MET A 28 17.53 14.62 -2.58
CA MET A 28 17.40 13.33 -3.22
C MET A 28 16.89 12.27 -2.23
N ASP A 29 17.45 12.19 -1.03
CA ASP A 29 17.01 11.30 0.05
C ASP A 29 15.58 11.66 0.49
N GLY A 30 15.31 12.93 0.80
CA GLY A 30 13.99 13.34 1.29
C GLY A 30 12.87 13.17 0.26
N TRP A 31 13.17 13.39 -1.03
CA TRP A 31 12.20 13.18 -2.10
C TRP A 31 12.03 11.69 -2.43
N MET A 32 13.12 10.93 -2.47
CA MET A 32 13.09 9.52 -2.80
C MET A 32 12.44 8.71 -1.67
N ASP A 33 12.81 8.94 -0.42
CA ASP A 33 12.22 8.27 0.75
C ASP A 33 10.75 8.65 0.90
N GLY A 34 10.42 9.94 0.88
CA GLY A 34 9.04 10.40 1.05
C GLY A 34 8.11 9.92 -0.08
N TRP A 35 8.57 9.97 -1.33
CA TRP A 35 7.74 9.50 -2.45
C TRP A 35 7.65 7.97 -2.50
N MET A 36 8.72 7.26 -2.15
CA MET A 36 8.74 5.81 -2.15
C MET A 36 7.91 5.25 -1.00
N ASP A 37 8.03 5.76 0.21
CA ASP A 37 7.24 5.32 1.37
C ASP A 37 5.75 5.58 1.11
N GLU A 38 5.39 6.79 0.69
CA GLU A 38 3.98 7.19 0.60
C GLU A 38 3.26 6.53 -0.60
N TRP A 39 4.00 6.25 -1.68
CA TRP A 39 3.47 5.48 -2.80
C TRP A 39 3.42 3.99 -2.49
N MET A 40 4.47 3.44 -1.86
CA MET A 40 4.55 2.01 -1.57
C MET A 40 3.56 1.62 -0.47
N ASP A 41 3.51 2.35 0.64
CA ASP A 41 2.55 2.11 1.73
C ASP A 41 1.13 2.38 1.26
N GLY A 42 0.86 3.54 0.66
CA GLY A 42 -0.49 3.91 0.23
C GLY A 42 -1.07 2.98 -0.84
N TRP A 43 -0.25 2.49 -1.76
CA TRP A 43 -0.68 1.55 -2.79
C TRP A 43 -0.79 0.13 -2.25
N MET A 44 0.18 -0.31 -1.44
CA MET A 44 0.21 -1.67 -0.91
C MET A 44 -0.90 -1.88 0.14
N ASP A 45 -1.10 -0.93 1.07
CA ASP A 45 -2.19 -1.00 2.05
C ASP A 45 -3.55 -0.89 1.35
N GLY A 46 -3.74 0.11 0.48
CA GLY A 46 -5.02 0.30 -0.20
C GLY A 46 -5.41 -0.86 -1.13
N TRP A 47 -4.43 -1.50 -1.78
CA TRP A 47 -4.68 -2.68 -2.61
C TRP A 47 -4.88 -3.94 -1.78
N MET A 48 -4.08 -4.14 -0.74
CA MET A 48 -4.15 -5.32 0.11
C MET A 48 -5.43 -5.32 0.95
N ASP A 49 -5.79 -4.21 1.59
CA ASP A 49 -7.05 -4.08 2.34
C ASP A 49 -8.25 -4.19 1.40
N GLY A 50 -8.28 -3.44 0.31
CA GLY A 50 -9.42 -3.45 -0.61
C GLY A 50 -9.65 -4.80 -1.30
N TRP A 51 -8.57 -5.53 -1.61
CA TRP A 51 -8.69 -6.86 -2.20
C TRP A 51 -9.02 -7.92 -1.15
N MET A 52 -8.40 -7.85 0.03
CA MET A 52 -8.61 -8.83 1.09
C MET A 52 -10.00 -8.70 1.70
N ASP A 53 -10.46 -7.49 2.01
CA ASP A 53 -11.82 -7.24 2.52
C ASP A 53 -12.86 -7.60 1.45
N GLY A 54 -12.70 -7.10 0.23
CA GLY A 54 -13.66 -7.35 -0.85
C GLY A 54 -13.78 -8.83 -1.24
N TRP A 55 -12.67 -9.57 -1.21
CA TRP A 55 -12.67 -11.00 -1.50
C TRP A 55 -13.17 -11.82 -0.31
N MET A 56 -12.75 -11.49 0.91
CA MET A 56 -13.13 -12.23 2.10
C MET A 56 -14.60 -12.03 2.45
N ASP A 57 -15.10 -10.79 2.41
CA ASP A 57 -16.52 -10.49 2.62
C ASP A 57 -17.38 -11.07 1.48
N GLY A 58 -17.01 -10.80 0.23
CA GLY A 58 -17.78 -11.29 -0.92
C GLY A 58 -17.84 -12.81 -1.03
N TRP A 59 -16.77 -13.51 -0.64
CA TRP A 59 -16.72 -14.97 -0.65
C TRP A 59 -17.34 -15.59 0.61
N MET A 60 -17.09 -15.05 1.81
CA MET A 60 -17.73 -15.57 3.02
C MET A 60 -19.22 -15.34 3.00
N ASP A 61 -19.68 -14.10 2.75
CA ASP A 61 -21.10 -13.77 2.77
C ASP A 61 -21.82 -14.47 1.62
N GLY A 62 -21.28 -14.36 0.39
CA GLY A 62 -21.91 -14.98 -0.77
C GLY A 62 -22.01 -16.50 -0.70
N LEU A 63 -21.02 -17.17 -0.07
CA LEU A 63 -20.98 -18.62 0.03
C LEU A 63 -21.69 -19.15 1.28
N MET A 64 -21.64 -18.45 2.42
CA MET A 64 -22.44 -18.80 3.59
C MET A 64 -23.92 -18.54 3.32
N ASP A 65 -24.30 -17.33 2.88
CA ASP A 65 -25.70 -17.00 2.66
C ASP A 65 -26.29 -17.86 1.55
N GLY A 66 -25.60 -17.98 0.41
CA GLY A 66 -26.08 -18.80 -0.71
C GLY A 66 -26.19 -20.29 -0.38
N TRP A 67 -25.30 -20.83 0.46
CA TRP A 67 -25.38 -22.23 0.88
C TRP A 67 -26.42 -22.44 1.98
N MET A 68 -26.49 -21.53 2.94
CA MET A 68 -27.41 -21.62 4.06
C MET A 68 -28.85 -21.43 3.59
N ASP A 69 -29.12 -20.41 2.77
CA ASP A 69 -30.43 -20.19 2.15
C ASP A 69 -30.79 -21.36 1.22
N GLY A 70 -29.90 -21.77 0.32
CA GLY A 70 -30.18 -22.85 -0.62
C GLY A 70 -30.41 -24.22 0.05
N TRP A 71 -29.68 -24.51 1.13
CA TRP A 71 -29.87 -25.75 1.90
C TRP A 71 -31.13 -25.69 2.75
N MET A 72 -31.40 -24.55 3.39
CA MET A 72 -32.55 -24.38 4.25
C MET A 72 -33.85 -24.36 3.45
N ASP A 73 -33.90 -23.64 2.33
CA ASP A 73 -35.03 -23.62 1.40
C ASP A 73 -35.24 -25.01 0.78
N GLY A 74 -34.19 -25.63 0.23
CA GLY A 74 -34.30 -26.95 -0.40
C GLY A 74 -34.70 -28.08 0.56
N TRP A 75 -34.25 -28.02 1.82
CA TRP A 75 -34.64 -28.99 2.84
C TRP A 75 -36.07 -28.75 3.35
N MET A 76 -36.45 -27.48 3.54
CA MET A 76 -37.77 -27.12 4.04
C MET A 76 -38.86 -27.39 2.98
N ASP A 77 -38.60 -27.06 1.72
CA ASP A 77 -39.47 -27.36 0.59
C ASP A 77 -39.60 -28.88 0.38
N GLY A 78 -38.47 -29.60 0.33
CA GLY A 78 -38.48 -31.06 0.13
C GLY A 78 -39.13 -31.83 1.29
N TRP A 79 -39.03 -31.31 2.52
CA TRP A 79 -39.70 -31.90 3.67
C TRP A 79 -41.20 -31.58 3.69
N MET A 80 -41.60 -30.34 3.37
CA MET A 80 -43.01 -29.96 3.28
C MET A 80 -43.74 -30.73 2.17
N ASP A 81 -43.15 -30.82 0.98
CA ASP A 81 -43.75 -31.53 -0.16
C ASP A 81 -43.91 -33.03 0.16
N GLY A 82 -42.88 -33.65 0.74
CA GLY A 82 -42.94 -35.07 1.13
C GLY A 82 -43.93 -35.37 2.27
N TRP A 83 -44.31 -34.37 3.07
CA TRP A 83 -45.28 -34.53 4.16
C TRP A 83 -46.72 -34.24 3.73
N MET A 84 -46.91 -33.37 2.72
CA MET A 84 -48.22 -33.07 2.14
C MET A 84 -48.68 -34.11 1.11
N ASP A 85 -47.76 -34.75 0.39
CA ASP A 85 -48.07 -35.81 -0.58
C ASP A 85 -48.15 -37.23 0.02
N GLY A 86 -48.03 -37.35 1.34
CA GLY A 86 -48.07 -38.62 2.12
C GLY A 86 -49.41 -38.95 2.76
#